data_AF-A0A8J8J6N2-F1
#
_entry.id   AF-A0A8J8J6N2-F1
#
_cell.length_a   1.000
_cell.length_b   1.000
_cell.length_c   1.000
_cell.angle_alpha   90.00
_cell.angle_beta   90.00
_cell.angle_gamma   90.00
#
_symmetry.space_group_name_H-M   'P 1'
#
loop_
_entity.id
_entity.type
_entity.pdbx_description
1 polymer ?
#
loop_
_entity_poly.entity_id
_entity_poly.type
_entity_poly.pdbx_seq_one_letter_code
_entity_poly.pdbx_strand_id
1 'polypeptide(L)' 'MFDVNELILKKAKELGFGDVVVLSHEGNRRQVRFANNEITVAKNWHERKVELFVEKEKRIASTSITDLSE' A
#
# COMPACT_ATOMS: atom_id res chain seq x y z
N MET A 1 -0.01 -16.67 -4.30
CA MET A 1 0.61 -15.45 -3.73
C MET A 1 -0.07 -15.24 -2.40
N PHE A 2 0.65 -15.35 -1.28
CA PHE A 2 0.10 -14.94 0.02
C PHE A 2 -0.28 -13.47 -0.12
N ASP A 3 -1.51 -13.10 0.26
CA ASP A 3 -1.92 -11.70 0.28
C ASP A 3 -0.98 -10.96 1.25
N VAL A 4 -0.38 -9.85 0.82
CA VAL A 4 0.47 -9.01 1.68
C VAL A 4 -0.23 -8.68 3.00
N ASN A 5 -1.56 -8.57 2.96
CA ASN A 5 -2.40 -8.39 4.14
C ASN A 5 -2.29 -9.57 5.10
N GLU A 6 -2.37 -10.81 4.62
CA GLU A 6 -2.25 -12.01 5.44
C GLU A 6 -0.88 -12.13 6.10
N LEU A 7 0.19 -11.78 5.37
CA LEU A 7 1.55 -11.76 5.92
C LEU A 7 1.69 -10.75 7.07
N ILE A 8 1.18 -9.53 6.86
CA ILE A 8 1.20 -8.46 7.87
C ILE A 8 0.36 -8.87 9.08
N LEU A 9 -0.84 -9.40 8.88
CA LEU A 9 -1.71 -9.87 9.97
C LEU A 9 -1.05 -10.99 10.78
N LYS A 10 -0.41 -11.96 10.10
CA LYS A 10 0.33 -13.03 10.78
C LYS A 10 1.45 -12.44 11.66
N LYS A 11 2.22 -11.49 11.14
CA LYS A 11 3.30 -10.84 11.88
C LYS A 11 2.79 -9.99 13.04
N ALA A 12 1.73 -9.21 12.84
CA ALA A 12 1.12 -8.42 13.89
C ALA A 12 0.60 -9.30 15.04
N LYS A 13 0.00 -10.46 14.71
CA LYS A 13 -0.39 -11.47 15.69
C LYS A 13 0.80 -12.05 16.45
N GLU A 14 1.89 -12.41 15.77
CA GLU A 14 3.14 -12.87 16.39
C GLU A 14 3.75 -11.83 17.36
N LEU A 15 3.53 -10.53 17.10
CA LEU A 15 4.01 -9.40 17.92
C LEU A 15 3.05 -8.97 19.05
N GLY A 16 1.88 -9.61 19.17
CA GLY A 16 0.91 -9.37 20.23
C GLY A 16 0.10 -8.08 20.08
N PHE A 17 -0.16 -7.62 18.85
CA PHE A 17 -1.16 -6.58 18.61
C PHE A 17 -2.58 -7.11 18.86
N GLY A 18 -3.45 -6.27 19.43
CA GLY A 18 -4.81 -6.65 19.82
C GLY A 18 -5.81 -6.51 18.67
N ASP A 19 -5.87 -5.34 18.06
CA ASP A 19 -6.66 -5.05 16.87
C ASP A 19 -5.77 -4.56 15.72
N VAL A 20 -6.01 -5.07 14.51
CA VAL A 20 -5.18 -4.81 13.33
C VAL A 20 -6.06 -4.73 12.09
N VAL A 21 -5.98 -3.61 11.39
CA VAL A 21 -6.62 -3.42 10.08
C VAL A 21 -5.54 -3.15 9.05
N VAL A 22 -5.54 -3.95 7.98
CA VAL A 22 -4.62 -3.78 6.85
C VAL A 22 -5.45 -3.49 5.61
N LEU A 23 -5.09 -2.42 4.91
CA LEU A 23 -5.68 -2.03 3.64
C LEU A 23 -4.57 -1.96 2.58
N SER A 24 -4.63 -2.83 1.58
CA SER A 24 -3.72 -2.79 0.44
C SER A 24 -4.40 -2.18 -0.78
N HIS A 25 -3.63 -1.37 -1.50
CA HIS A 25 -3.99 -0.77 -2.78
C HIS A 25 -2.91 -1.14 -3.81
N GLU A 26 -3.33 -1.60 -4.98
CA GLU A 26 -2.49 -1.75 -6.16
C GLU A 26 -3.17 -1.04 -7.33
N GLY A 27 -2.43 -0.15 -7.99
CA GLY A 27 -2.98 0.71 -9.02
C GLY A 27 -2.02 0.88 -10.19
N ASN A 28 -2.54 0.72 -11.40
CA ASN A 28 -1.84 1.11 -12.62
C ASN A 28 -2.40 2.45 -13.08
N ARG A 29 -1.56 3.47 -13.14
CA ARG A 29 -1.91 4.79 -13.65
C ARG A 29 -1.20 5.04 -14.96
N ARG A 30 -1.95 5.48 -15.96
CA ARG A 30 -1.41 5.91 -17.25
C ARG A 30 -1.81 7.35 -17.50
N GLN A 31 -0.83 8.20 -17.77
CA GLN A 31 -1.05 9.57 -18.21
C GLN A 31 -0.54 9.73 -19.63
N VAL A 32 -1.42 10.21 -20.50
CA VAL A 32 -1.09 10.59 -21.86
C VAL A 32 -1.40 12.07 -22.03
N ARG A 33 -0.45 12.86 -22.51
CA ARG A 33 -0.63 14.28 -22.84
C ARG A 33 -0.52 14.46 -24.34
N PHE A 34 -1.49 15.14 -24.93
CA PHE A 34 -1.48 15.59 -26.32
C PHE A 34 -1.41 17.13 -26.33
N ALA A 35 -0.45 17.69 -27.05
CA ALA A 35 -0.28 19.12 -27.23
C ALA A 35 0.50 19.38 -28.53
N ASN A 36 0.29 20.53 -29.17
CA ASN A 36 0.97 20.88 -30.43
C ASN A 36 0.79 19.84 -31.56
N ASN A 37 -0.39 19.23 -31.64
CA ASN A 37 -0.72 18.16 -32.60
C ASN A 37 0.08 16.87 -32.46
N GLU A 38 0.76 16.65 -31.33
CA GLU A 38 1.52 15.43 -31.04
C GLU A 38 1.34 14.93 -29.61
N ILE A 39 1.65 13.65 -29.37
CA ILE A 39 1.74 13.11 -28.01
C ILE A 39 3.06 13.58 -27.40
N THR A 40 2.98 14.34 -26.31
CA THR A 40 4.15 14.98 -25.67
C THR A 40 4.58 14.26 -24.40
N VAL A 41 3.69 13.51 -23.75
CA VAL A 41 4.01 12.72 -22.55
C VAL A 41 3.23 11.41 -22.60
N ALA A 42 3.93 10.29 -22.37
CA ALA A 42 3.34 9.02 -22.02
C ALA A 42 4.05 8.50 -20.76
N LYS A 43 3.35 8.45 -19.63
CA LYS A 43 3.87 7.94 -18.36
C LYS A 43 2.98 6.82 -17.85
N ASN A 44 3.62 5.79 -17.33
CA ASN A 44 2.97 4.70 -16.62
C ASN A 44 3.55 4.68 -15.20
N TRP A 45 2.68 4.68 -14.20
CA TRP A 45 3.04 4.42 -12.82
C TRP A 45 2.37 3.12 -12.39
N HIS A 46 3.16 2.30 -11.72
CA HIS A 46 2.67 1.19 -10.95
C HIS A 46 2.81 1.58 -9.48
N GLU A 47 1.68 1.81 -8.83
CA GLU A 47 1.63 2.23 -7.42
C GLU A 47 1.15 1.05 -6.58
N ARG A 48 1.89 0.76 -5.51
CA ARG A 48 1.44 -0.12 -4.43
C ARG A 48 1.51 0.64 -3.13
N LYS A 49 0.46 0.53 -2.33
CA LYS A 49 0.39 1.15 -1.01
C LYS A 49 -0.28 0.19 -0.05
N VAL A 50 0.28 0.06 1.14
CA VAL A 50 -0.39 -0.60 2.26
C VAL A 50 -0.55 0.40 3.38
N GLU A 51 -1.75 0.48 3.92
CA GLU A 51 -2.11 1.26 5.09
C GLU A 51 -2.39 0.29 6.24
N LEU A 52 -1.85 0.61 7.41
CA LEU A 52 -1.91 -0.23 8.59
C LEU A 52 -2.43 0.60 9.76
N PHE A 53 -3.46 0.09 10.44
CA PHE A 53 -3.90 0.54 11.75
C PHE A 53 -3.69 -0.59 12.75
N VAL A 54 -3.10 -0.27 13.90
CA VAL A 54 -2.80 -1.24 14.95
C VAL A 54 -3.14 -0.70 16.32
N GLU A 55 -3.60 -1.58 17.19
CA GLU A 55 -3.78 -1.35 18.62
C GLU A 55 -2.87 -2.28 19.44
N LYS A 56 -2.20 -1.71 20.44
CA LYS A 56 -1.46 -2.46 21.46
C LYS A 56 -1.57 -1.77 22.81
N GLU A 57 -2.04 -2.48 23.81
CA GLU A 57 -2.14 -1.99 25.20
C GLU A 57 -2.90 -0.65 25.32
N LYS A 58 -4.01 -0.54 24.60
CA LYS A 58 -4.87 0.65 24.49
C LYS A 58 -4.22 1.84 23.77
N ARG A 59 -3.10 1.62 23.06
CA ARG A 59 -2.44 2.62 22.22
C ARG A 59 -2.66 2.29 20.76
N ILE A 60 -3.02 3.30 19.98
CA ILE A 60 -3.30 3.15 18.55
C ILE A 60 -2.18 3.80 17.77
N ALA A 61 -1.75 3.14 16.69
CA ALA A 61 -0.84 3.70 15.71
C ALA A 61 -1.35 3.43 14.30
N SER A 62 -1.01 4.33 13.38
CA SER A 62 -1.29 4.18 11.97
C SER A 62 -0.04 4.51 11.15
N THR A 63 0.22 3.75 10.10
CA THR A 63 1.30 4.03 9.16
C THR A 63 0.92 3.57 7.76
N SER A 64 1.69 4.02 6.77
CA SER A 64 1.57 3.55 5.41
C SER A 64 2.93 3.26 4.81
N ILE A 65 3.00 2.25 3.96
CA ILE A 65 4.18 1.90 3.18
C ILE A 65 3.82 1.95 1.69
N THR A 66 4.65 2.61 0.89
CA THR A 66 4.47 2.75 -0.57
C THR A 66 5.54 2.00 -1.36
N ASP A 67 6.53 1.43 -0.66
CA ASP A 67 7.57 0.61 -1.25
C ASP A 67 7.57 -0.77 -0.60
N LEU A 68 7.31 -1.80 -1.39
CA LEU A 68 7.21 -3.19 -0.94
C LEU A 68 8.40 -4.04 -1.41
N SER A 69 9.51 -3.40 -1.83
CA SER A 69 10.75 -4.13 -2.11
C SER A 69 11.34 -4.73 -0.83
N GLU A 70 11.97 -5.91 -0.95
CA GLU A 70 12.72 -6.58 0.13
C GLU A 70 14.02 -5.86 0.50
#